data_AF-A0A8E0V749-F1
#
_entry.id   AF-A0A8E0V749-F1
#
_cell.length_a   1.000
_cell.length_b   1.000
_cell.length_c   1.000
_cell.angle_alpha   90.00
_cell.angle_beta   90.00
_cell.angle_gamma   90.00
#
_symmetry.space_group_name_H-M   'P 1'
#
loop_
_entity.id
_entity.type
_entity.pdbx_description
1 polymer ?
#
loop_
_entity_poly.entity_id
_entity_poly.type
_entity_poly.pdbx_seq_one_letter_code
_entity_poly.pdbx_strand_id
1 'polypeptide(L)' 'ICAFVCGVTEPFEFGFMFLCFPLYVVYSALYGIFTIITYYSGFRAGFCFSAGATDLVFSASLPAAAKTWMIIPLGIA' A
#
# COMPACT_ATOMS: atom_id res chain seq x y z
N ILE A 1 11.70 -6.10 1.57
CA ILE A 1 11.04 -7.38 1.95
C ILE A 1 10.07 -7.16 3.11
N CYS A 2 10.51 -6.69 4.29
CA CYS A 2 9.60 -6.40 5.41
C CYS A 2 8.42 -5.49 5.02
N ALA A 3 8.68 -4.34 4.39
CA ALA A 3 7.63 -3.42 3.95
C ALA A 3 6.61 -4.04 2.98
N PHE A 4 7.03 -4.99 2.14
CA PHE A 4 6.12 -5.67 1.21
C PHE A 4 5.30 -6.75 1.90
N VAL A 5 5.95 -7.60 2.71
CA VAL A 5 5.29 -8.74 3.36
C VAL A 5 4.39 -8.28 4.50
N CYS A 6 4.91 -7.44 5.39
CA CYS A 6 4.23 -7.00 6.60
C CYS A 6 3.40 -5.72 6.39
N GLY A 7 3.78 -4.86 5.44
CA GLY A 7 3.13 -3.55 5.22
C GLY A 7 3.70 -2.41 6.08
N VAL A 8 4.66 -2.70 6.96
CA VAL A 8 5.36 -1.71 7.79
C VAL A 8 6.40 -0.96 6.94
N THR A 9 6.17 0.32 6.67
CA THR A 9 6.96 1.10 5.71
C THR A 9 8.16 1.81 6.32
N GLU A 10 8.24 2.00 7.65
CA GLU A 10 9.35 2.74 8.29
C GLU A 10 10.76 2.22 7.90
N PRO A 11 11.03 0.89 7.84
CA PRO A 11 12.35 0.40 7.45
C PRO A 11 12.76 0.80 6.03
N PHE A 12 11.80 1.06 5.16
CA PHE A 12 12.05 1.56 3.80
C PHE A 12 12.16 3.08 3.78
N GLU A 13 11.22 3.78 4.42
CA GLU A 13 11.19 5.25 4.48
C GLU A 13 12.43 5.82 5.15
N PHE A 14 12.93 5.19 6.21
CA PHE A 14 14.15 5.63 6.90
C PHE A 14 15.42 5.58 6.04
N GLY A 15 15.39 4.84 4.93
CA GLY A 15 16.49 4.82 3.95
C GLY A 15 16.68 6.16 3.22
N PHE A 16 15.66 7.02 3.16
CA PHE A 16 15.75 8.30 2.44
C PHE A 16 15.08 9.49 3.12
N MET A 17 14.19 9.27 4.10
CA MET A 17 13.43 10.32 4.81
C MET A 17 14.34 11.44 5.34
N PHE A 18 15.48 11.09 5.94
CA PHE A 18 16.43 12.06 6.49
C PHE A 18 17.61 12.38 5.54
N LEU A 19 17.81 11.56 4.50
CA LEU A 19 18.93 11.70 3.56
C LEU A 19 18.59 12.65 2.40
N CYS A 20 17.39 12.55 1.84
CA CYS A 20 16.94 13.31 0.68
C CYS A 20 15.48 13.75 0.88
N PHE A 21 15.29 14.88 1.58
CA PHE A 21 13.96 15.41 1.86
C PHE A 21 13.08 15.63 0.61
N PRO A 22 13.59 16.16 -0.52
CA PRO A 22 12.78 16.28 -1.74
C PRO A 22 12.25 14.94 -2.24
N LEU A 23 13.01 13.86 -2.10
CA LEU A 23 12.56 12.52 -2.48
C LEU A 23 11.41 12.03 -1.58
N TYR A 24 11.44 12.37 -0.28
CA TYR A 24 10.35 12.07 0.64
C TYR A 24 9.05 12.81 0.28
N VAL A 25 9.15 14.05 -0.21
CA VAL A 25 8.00 14.81 -0.72
C VAL A 25 7.41 14.15 -1.97
N VAL A 26 8.23 13.75 -2.94
CA VAL A 26 7.76 13.03 -4.13
C VAL A 26 7.09 11.72 -3.75
N TYR A 27 7.71 10.96 -2.84
CA TYR A 27 7.17 9.71 -2.32
C TYR A 27 5.78 9.89 -1.68
N SER A 28 5.63 10.86 -0.76
CA SER A 28 4.36 11.13 -0.09
C SER A 28 3.27 11.64 -1.03
N ALA A 29 3.64 12.44 -2.04
CA ALA A 29 2.70 12.87 -3.09
C ALA A 29 2.19 11.68 -3.91
N LEU A 30 3.10 10.81 -4.37
CA LEU A 30 2.73 9.59 -5.10
C LEU A 30 1.84 8.68 -4.25
N TYR A 31 2.17 8.50 -2.97
CA TYR A 31 1.35 7.72 -2.04
C TYR A 31 -0.08 8.28 -1.93
N GLY A 32 -0.22 9.60 -1.80
CA GLY A 32 -1.52 10.27 -1.79
C GLY A 32 -2.32 10.08 -3.08
N ILE A 33 -1.67 10.20 -4.25
CA ILE A 33 -2.31 10.00 -5.56
C ILE A 33 -2.84 8.57 -5.68
N PHE A 34 -2.04 7.56 -5.36
CA PHE A 34 -2.48 6.16 -5.39
C PHE A 34 -3.61 5.86 -4.39
N THR A 35 -3.62 6.53 -3.24
CA THR A 35 -4.72 6.44 -2.27
C THR A 35 -6.04 6.97 -2.86
N ILE A 36 -5.99 8.06 -3.62
CA ILE A 36 -7.16 8.61 -4.30
C ILE A 36 -7.62 7.67 -5.44
N ILE A 37 -6.69 7.12 -6.22
CA ILE A 37 -7.01 6.18 -7.31
C ILE A 37 -7.67 4.91 -6.76
N THR A 38 -7.12 4.34 -5.68
CA THR A 38 -7.68 3.14 -5.02
C THR A 38 -9.07 3.40 -4.44
N TYR A 39 -9.32 4.59 -3.87
CA TYR A 39 -10.64 5.01 -3.42
C TYR A 39 -11.66 5.04 -4.57
N TYR A 40 -11.38 5.74 -5.66
CA TYR A 40 -12.33 5.89 -6.77
C TYR A 40 -12.55 4.61 -7.57
N SER A 41 -11.54 3.75 -7.67
CA SER A 41 -11.69 2.44 -8.31
C SER A 41 -12.58 1.49 -7.49
N GLY A 42 -12.75 1.76 -6.19
CA GLY A 42 -13.51 0.95 -5.24
C GLY A 42 -12.75 -0.29 -4.77
N PHE A 43 -11.41 -0.26 -4.85
CA PHE A 43 -10.54 -1.27 -4.25
C PHE A 43 -10.54 -1.12 -2.73
N ARG A 44 -10.74 -2.22 -2.01
CA ARG A 44 -10.51 -2.29 -0.57
C ARG A 44 -9.78 -3.58 -0.27
N ALA A 45 -8.55 -3.47 0.23
CA ALA A 45 -7.87 -4.61 0.82
C ALA A 45 -8.52 -4.97 2.16
N GLY A 46 -8.62 -6.27 2.47
CA GLY A 46 -8.93 -6.69 3.83
C GLY A 46 -7.76 -6.34 4.74
N PHE A 47 -8.05 -5.84 5.94
CA PHE A 47 -7.03 -5.41 6.91
C PHE A 47 -7.21 -6.21 8.20
N CYS A 48 -6.15 -6.88 8.64
CA CYS A 48 -6.13 -7.60 9.91
C CYS A 48 -4.98 -7.15 10.81
N PHE A 49 -3.89 -6.64 10.24
CA PHE A 49 -2.71 -6.24 11.00
C PHE A 49 -2.07 -4.95 10.48
N SER A 50 -1.52 -4.94 9.27
CA SER A 50 -0.66 -3.84 8.77
C SER A 50 -0.72 -3.62 7.25
N ALA A 51 -1.69 -4.19 6.54
CA ALA A 51 -1.92 -4.00 5.09
C ALA A 51 -0.78 -4.49 4.17
N GLY A 52 0.06 -5.42 4.62
CA GLY A 52 1.07 -6.05 3.76
C GLY A 52 0.50 -7.08 2.78
N ALA A 53 1.38 -7.72 2.00
CA ALA A 53 1.00 -8.82 1.12
C ALA A 53 0.34 -9.98 1.86
N THR A 54 0.69 -10.22 3.13
CA THR A 54 0.03 -11.23 3.96
C THR A 54 -1.43 -10.89 4.21
N ASP A 55 -1.74 -9.63 4.54
CA ASP A 55 -3.11 -9.17 4.74
C ASP A 55 -3.89 -9.22 3.42
N LEU A 56 -3.26 -8.84 2.30
CA LEU A 56 -3.88 -8.93 0.99
C LEU A 56 -4.30 -10.37 0.64
N VAL A 57 -3.48 -11.37 0.95
CA VAL A 57 -3.74 -12.78 0.62
C VAL A 57 -4.71 -13.42 1.62
N PHE A 58 -4.43 -13.30 2.92
CA PHE A 58 -5.19 -14.02 3.94
C PHE A 58 -6.48 -13.29 4.35
N SER A 59 -6.53 -11.97 4.18
CA SER A 59 -7.72 -11.17 4.49
C SER A 59 -8.59 -10.87 3.27
N ALA A 60 -8.30 -11.46 2.11
CA ALA A 60 -9.07 -11.31 0.87
C ALA A 60 -10.55 -11.73 0.98
N SER A 61 -10.86 -12.63 1.92
CA SER A 61 -12.21 -13.18 2.15
C SER A 61 -13.00 -12.40 3.19
N LEU A 62 -12.41 -11.37 3.83
CA LEU A 62 -13.12 -10.59 4.84
C LEU A 62 -14.26 -9.78 4.19
N PRO A 63 -15.39 -9.55 4.89
CA PRO A 63 -16.49 -8.72 4.39
C PRO A 63 -16.06 -7.28 4.04
N ALA A 64 -14.97 -6.83 4.66
CA ALA A 64 -14.37 -5.53 4.42
C ALA A 64 -13.49 -5.45 3.15
N ALA A 65 -13.14 -6.58 2.53
CA ALA A 65 -12.42 -6.60 1.26
C ALA A 65 -13.38 -6.39 0.09
N ALA A 66 -12.98 -5.63 -0.93
CA ALA A 66 -13.75 -5.41 -2.14
C ALA A 66 -12.82 -5.28 -3.35
N LYS A 67 -13.19 -5.95 -4.44
CA LYS A 67 -12.43 -5.95 -5.71
C LYS A 67 -10.94 -6.31 -5.53
N THR A 68 -10.63 -7.29 -4.69
CA THR A 68 -9.24 -7.68 -4.33
C THR A 68 -8.35 -7.92 -5.56
N TRP A 69 -8.89 -8.49 -6.64
CA TRP A 69 -8.18 -8.73 -7.90
C TRP A 69 -7.67 -7.47 -8.61
N MET A 70 -8.23 -6.31 -8.29
CA MET A 70 -7.80 -5.03 -8.86
C MET A 70 -6.39 -4.62 -8.38
N ILE A 71 -5.81 -5.32 -7.40
CA ILE A 71 -4.42 -5.14 -6.99
C ILE A 71 -3.42 -5.39 -8.11
N ILE A 72 -3.71 -6.28 -9.07
CA ILE A 72 -2.81 -6.58 -10.20
C ILE A 72 -2.71 -5.36 -11.13
N PRO A 73 -3.81 -4.83 -11.69
CA PRO A 73 -3.73 -3.63 -12.53
C PRO A 73 -3.27 -2.40 -11.73
N LEU A 74 -3.65 -2.26 -10.46
CA LEU A 74 -3.20 -1.15 -9.61
C LEU A 74 -1.71 -1.23 -9.24
N GLY A 75 -1.15 -2.43 -9.12
CA GLY A 75 0.26 -2.63 -8.77
C GLY A 75 1.21 -2.62 -9.97
N ILE A 76 0.69 -2.74 -11.19
CA ILE A 76 1.47 -2.61 -12.44
C ILE A 76 1.47 -1.16 -12.96
N ALA A 77 0.39 -0.41 -12.73
CA ALA A 77 0.26 1.00 -13.09
C ALA A 77 1.19 1.89 -12.26
#